data_AF-A0A7S3E0C0-F1
#
_entry.id   AF-A0A7S3E0C0-F1
#
_cell.length_a   1.000
_cell.length_b   1.000
_cell.length_c   1.000
_cell.angle_alpha   90.00
_cell.angle_beta   90.00
_cell.angle_gamma   90.00
#
_symmetry.space_group_name_H-M   'P 1'
#
loop_
_entity.id
_entity.type
_entity.pdbx_description
1 polymer ?
#
loop_
_entity_poly.entity_id
_entity_poly.type
_entity_poly.pdbx_seq_one_letter_code
_entity_poly.pdbx_strand_id
1 'polypeptide(L)'
;LFLCVSYSLFLSSPVRGKDGLKAGIDGVEIPKRAKTAYLFFCEARRGKLKRENPQWSMVEITRELGSIWKGMPEAEKKEFQDQSQQDNVRFQQESEQYLSKLRRRTQERAAQGTRLPKS
;
A
#
# COMPACT_ATOMS: atom_id res chain seq x y z
N LEU A 1 -20.88 36.47 10.60
CA LEU A 1 -20.93 35.96 9.22
C LEU A 1 -19.73 35.03 9.03
N PHE A 2 -19.75 33.93 9.77
CA PHE A 2 -19.97 32.57 9.27
C PHE A 2 -18.89 32.12 8.29
N LEU A 3 -17.84 31.59 8.91
CA LEU A 3 -16.83 30.67 8.41
C LEU A 3 -17.34 29.81 7.23
N CYS A 4 -17.22 30.29 6.01
CA CYS A 4 -17.26 29.45 4.82
C CYS A 4 -15.85 28.89 4.60
N VAL A 5 -15.38 28.13 5.58
CA VAL A 5 -14.41 27.07 5.31
C VAL A 5 -15.24 25.98 4.63
N SER A 6 -15.59 26.23 3.37
CA SER A 6 -16.03 25.20 2.44
C SER A 6 -14.83 24.30 2.24
N TYR A 7 -14.74 23.38 3.20
CA TYR A 7 -13.99 22.15 3.19
C TYR A 7 -14.50 21.33 2.00
N SER A 8 -14.27 21.84 0.79
CA SER A 8 -14.28 21.07 -0.44
C SER A 8 -13.00 20.26 -0.45
N LEU A 9 -12.84 19.43 0.60
CA LEU A 9 -12.26 18.11 0.45
C LEU A 9 -13.19 17.36 -0.49
N PHE A 10 -13.08 17.70 -1.77
CA PHE A 10 -13.41 16.86 -2.90
C PHE A 10 -12.45 15.67 -2.81
N LEU A 11 -12.74 14.78 -1.85
CA LEU A 11 -12.31 13.40 -1.84
C LEU A 11 -13.05 12.68 -2.98
N SER A 12 -12.87 13.14 -4.22
CA SER A 12 -13.06 12.28 -5.37
C SER A 12 -11.94 11.27 -5.33
N SER A 13 -12.23 10.20 -4.60
CA SER A 13 -11.49 8.96 -4.58
C SER A 13 -11.21 8.53 -6.02
N PRO A 14 -9.94 8.50 -6.48
CA PRO A 14 -9.63 7.82 -7.73
C PRO A 14 -9.72 6.32 -7.47
N VAL A 15 -10.82 5.72 -7.93
CA VAL A 15 -10.98 4.28 -8.02
C VAL A 15 -10.08 3.76 -9.15
N ARG A 16 -9.09 2.94 -8.76
CA ARG A 16 -8.57 1.77 -9.49
C ARG A 16 -7.52 1.99 -10.60
N GLY A 17 -6.37 1.35 -10.41
CA GLY A 17 -5.36 1.05 -11.44
C GLY A 17 -4.18 0.30 -10.80
N LYS A 18 -4.00 -0.98 -11.16
CA LYS A 18 -2.82 -1.79 -10.81
C LYS A 18 -1.61 -1.19 -11.55
N ASP A 19 -0.46 -1.20 -10.89
CA ASP A 19 0.86 -0.93 -11.50
C ASP A 19 1.16 0.55 -11.80
N GLY A 20 1.44 1.37 -10.77
CA GLY A 20 1.93 2.74 -11.06
C GLY A 20 2.09 3.77 -9.95
N LEU A 21 1.89 3.45 -8.67
CA LEU A 21 2.04 4.41 -7.57
C LEU A 21 3.54 4.65 -7.22
N LYS A 22 4.32 5.15 -8.17
CA LYS A 22 5.72 5.58 -7.97
C LYS A 22 5.91 7.09 -8.06
N ALA A 23 4.87 7.86 -8.37
CA ALA A 23 4.92 9.31 -8.29
C ALA A 23 4.44 9.75 -6.91
N GLY A 24 5.38 10.03 -6.01
CA GLY A 24 5.09 10.71 -4.75
C GLY A 24 4.42 12.06 -4.99
N ILE A 25 3.43 12.41 -4.17
CA ILE A 25 2.80 13.75 -4.24
C ILE A 25 3.81 14.75 -3.65
N ASP A 26 4.09 15.83 -4.39
CA ASP A 26 4.98 16.92 -3.96
C ASP A 26 6.38 16.47 -3.46
N GLY A 27 6.91 15.37 -4.01
CA GLY A 27 8.22 14.80 -3.66
C GLY A 27 8.23 13.95 -2.38
N VAL A 28 7.07 13.61 -1.82
CA VAL A 28 6.95 12.73 -0.65
C VAL A 28 6.68 11.30 -1.13
N GLU A 29 7.54 10.35 -0.75
CA GLU A 29 7.40 8.94 -1.13
C GLU A 29 6.19 8.28 -0.47
N ILE A 30 5.36 7.62 -1.30
CA ILE A 30 4.15 6.94 -0.83
C ILE A 30 4.52 5.56 -0.25
N PRO A 31 4.07 5.24 0.97
CA PRO A 31 4.38 3.96 1.59
C PRO A 31 3.72 2.81 0.83
N LYS A 32 4.43 1.68 0.74
CA LYS A 32 3.94 0.49 0.06
C LYS A 32 2.82 -0.14 0.88
N ARG A 33 1.74 -0.56 0.21
CA ARG A 33 0.59 -1.18 0.89
C ARG A 33 1.01 -2.41 1.71
N ALA A 34 0.31 -2.60 2.82
CA ALA A 34 0.45 -3.80 3.64
C ALA A 34 0.17 -5.07 2.83
N LYS A 35 0.98 -6.10 3.06
CA LYS A 35 0.80 -7.43 2.47
C LYS A 35 -0.24 -8.21 3.27
N THR A 36 -1.11 -8.92 2.55
CA THR A 36 -2.08 -9.83 3.15
C THR A 36 -1.44 -11.18 3.48
N ALA A 37 -2.06 -11.95 4.39
CA ALA A 37 -1.61 -13.29 4.75
C ALA A 37 -1.38 -14.21 3.53
N TYR A 38 -2.29 -14.13 2.55
CA TYR A 38 -2.16 -14.89 1.30
C TYR A 38 -0.92 -14.50 0.48
N LEU A 39 -0.53 -13.22 0.48
CA LEU A 39 0.66 -12.75 -0.24
C LEU A 39 1.95 -13.27 0.42
N PHE A 40 2.01 -13.27 1.76
CA PHE A 40 3.12 -13.89 2.49
C PHE A 40 3.24 -15.38 2.18
N PHE A 41 2.11 -16.10 2.19
CA PHE A 41 2.05 -17.50 1.79
C PHE A 41 2.56 -17.71 0.35
N CYS A 42 2.11 -16.88 -0.60
CA CYS A 42 2.55 -16.95 -1.99
C CYS A 42 4.05 -16.71 -2.13
N GLU A 43 4.63 -15.73 -1.44
CA GLU A 43 6.07 -15.46 -1.48
C GLU A 43 6.89 -16.64 -0.95
N ALA A 44 6.48 -17.22 0.17
CA ALA A 44 7.16 -18.36 0.77
C ALA A 44 7.08 -19.62 -0.10
N ARG A 45 5.92 -19.89 -0.73
CA ARG A 45 5.69 -21.14 -1.47
C ARG A 45 5.98 -21.07 -2.96
N ARG A 46 5.83 -19.91 -3.61
CA ARG A 46 6.07 -19.75 -5.05
C ARG A 46 7.49 -20.17 -5.45
N GLY A 47 8.49 -19.81 -4.65
CA GLY A 47 9.88 -20.19 -4.89
C GLY A 47 10.13 -21.69 -4.76
N LYS A 48 9.35 -22.39 -3.91
CA LYS A 48 9.38 -23.85 -3.81
C LYS A 48 8.72 -24.49 -5.02
N LEU A 49 7.49 -24.07 -5.35
CA LEU A 49 6.74 -24.61 -6.49
C LEU A 49 7.47 -24.40 -7.83
N LYS A 50 8.12 -23.26 -8.03
CA LYS A 50 8.87 -22.99 -9.26
C LYS A 50 10.13 -23.86 -9.39
N ARG A 51 10.75 -24.26 -8.26
CA ARG A 51 11.90 -25.17 -8.27
C ARG A 51 11.47 -26.61 -8.54
N GLU A 52 10.35 -27.03 -7.96
CA GLU A 52 9.78 -28.37 -8.18
C GLU A 52 9.20 -28.50 -9.59
N ASN A 53 8.62 -27.43 -10.13
CA ASN A 53 8.01 -27.39 -11.44
C ASN A 53 8.56 -26.23 -12.28
N PRO A 54 9.81 -26.32 -12.78
CA PRO A 54 10.44 -25.24 -13.55
C PRO A 54 9.70 -24.96 -14.86
N GLN A 55 9.03 -25.97 -15.42
CA GLN A 55 8.22 -25.87 -16.64
C GLN A 55 6.88 -25.13 -16.47
N TRP A 56 6.38 -25.01 -15.24
CA TRP A 56 5.10 -24.33 -15.01
C TRP A 56 5.24 -22.82 -15.19
N SER A 57 4.25 -22.25 -15.87
CA SER A 57 4.06 -20.82 -16.00
C SER A 57 3.68 -20.19 -14.66
N MET A 58 3.89 -18.88 -14.54
CA MET A 58 3.48 -18.12 -13.35
C MET A 58 1.97 -18.23 -13.07
N VAL A 59 1.16 -18.33 -14.12
CA VAL A 59 -0.30 -18.46 -14.01
C VAL A 59 -0.69 -19.79 -13.36
N GLU A 60 -0.06 -20.89 -13.79
CA GLU A 60 -0.29 -22.23 -13.24
C GLU A 60 0.13 -22.32 -11.78
N ILE A 61 1.31 -21.77 -11.45
CA ILE A 61 1.79 -21.72 -10.06
C ILE A 61 0.83 -20.94 -9.18
N THR A 62 0.31 -19.80 -9.65
CA THR A 62 -0.64 -18.98 -8.88
C THR A 62 -1.98 -19.71 -8.69
N ARG A 63 -2.44 -20.46 -9.69
CA ARG A 63 -3.66 -21.29 -9.58
C ARG A 63 -3.47 -22.37 -8.51
N GLU A 64 -2.35 -23.07 -8.54
CA GLU A 64 -2.05 -24.13 -7.57
C GLU A 64 -1.92 -23.59 -6.15
N LEU A 65 -1.23 -22.46 -5.96
CA LEU A 65 -1.16 -21.77 -4.67
C LEU A 65 -2.54 -21.41 -4.12
N GLY A 66 -3.46 -20.97 -4.99
CA GLY A 66 -4.84 -20.68 -4.60
C GLY A 66 -5.59 -21.92 -4.10
N SER A 67 -5.38 -23.07 -4.74
CA SER A 67 -5.93 -24.36 -4.30
C SER A 67 -5.36 -24.79 -2.94
N ILE A 68 -4.04 -24.71 -2.78
CA ILE A 68 -3.36 -25.06 -1.51
C ILE A 68 -3.84 -24.16 -0.37
N TRP A 69 -3.94 -22.85 -0.60
CA TRP A 69 -4.41 -21.91 0.42
C TRP A 69 -5.84 -22.22 0.88
N LYS A 70 -6.74 -22.60 -0.04
CA LYS A 70 -8.12 -22.96 0.32
C LYS A 70 -8.16 -24.23 1.18
N GLY A 71 -7.33 -25.23 0.85
CA GLY A 71 -7.26 -26.50 1.58
C GLY A 71 -6.46 -26.46 2.89
N MET A 72 -5.69 -25.41 3.15
CA MET A 72 -4.82 -25.31 4.32
C MET A 72 -5.61 -25.11 5.63
N PRO A 73 -5.23 -25.78 6.74
CA PRO A 73 -5.88 -25.62 8.04
C PRO A 73 -5.66 -24.21 8.61
N GLU A 74 -6.61 -23.76 9.43
CA GLU A 74 -6.56 -22.42 10.03
C GLU A 74 -5.31 -22.21 10.91
N ALA A 75 -4.79 -23.27 11.53
CA ALA A 75 -3.57 -23.20 12.32
C ALA A 75 -2.35 -22.76 11.50
N GLU A 76 -2.19 -23.27 10.28
CA GLU A 76 -1.11 -22.84 9.38
C GLU A 76 -1.38 -21.45 8.79
N LYS A 77 -2.65 -21.13 8.51
CA LYS A 77 -3.05 -19.79 8.07
C LYS A 77 -2.76 -18.74 9.14
N LYS A 78 -2.90 -19.09 10.42
CA LYS A 78 -2.70 -18.18 11.55
C LYS A 78 -1.30 -17.59 11.56
N GLU A 79 -0.27 -18.38 11.31
CA GLU A 79 1.11 -17.88 11.21
C GLU A 79 1.23 -16.77 10.16
N PHE A 80 0.63 -16.97 8.97
CA PHE A 80 0.63 -15.95 7.92
C PHE A 80 -0.29 -14.75 8.25
N GLN A 81 -1.35 -14.96 9.04
CA GLN A 81 -2.20 -13.87 9.53
C GLN A 81 -1.43 -13.00 10.53
N ASP A 82 -0.69 -13.59 11.46
CA ASP A 82 0.14 -12.89 12.43
C ASP A 82 1.22 -12.05 11.69
N GLN A 83 1.88 -12.62 10.67
CA GLN A 83 2.81 -11.89 9.81
C GLN A 83 2.14 -10.72 9.06
N SER A 84 0.92 -10.93 8.55
CA SER A 84 0.14 -9.88 7.89
C SER A 84 -0.27 -8.76 8.83
N GLN A 85 -0.61 -9.09 10.08
CA GLN A 85 -0.91 -8.09 11.10
C GLN A 85 0.33 -7.25 11.42
N GLN A 86 1.50 -7.87 11.56
CA GLN A 86 2.76 -7.16 11.78
C GLN A 86 3.09 -6.21 10.62
N ASP A 87 2.90 -6.66 9.38
CA ASP A 87 3.12 -5.81 8.20
C ASP A 87 2.12 -4.64 8.12
N ASN A 88 0.88 -4.86 8.57
CA ASN A 88 -0.12 -3.81 8.68
C ASN A 88 0.28 -2.74 9.70
N VAL A 89 0.82 -3.15 10.85
CA VAL A 89 1.37 -2.19 11.84
C VAL A 89 2.51 -1.37 11.24
N ARG A 90 3.45 -2.00 10.52
CA ARG A 90 4.50 -1.27 9.79
C ARG A 90 3.90 -0.24 8.82
N PHE A 91 2.95 -0.68 7.99
CA PHE A 91 2.31 0.19 7.00
C PHE A 91 1.57 1.36 7.66
N GLN A 92 0.90 1.14 8.78
CA GLN A 92 0.22 2.20 9.52
C GLN A 92 1.20 3.27 9.99
N GLN A 93 2.34 2.86 10.58
CA GLN A 93 3.38 3.78 11.02
C GLN A 93 3.98 4.57 9.84
N GLU A 94 4.29 3.90 8.73
CA GLU A 94 4.82 4.54 7.52
C GLU A 94 3.79 5.51 6.89
N SER A 95 2.51 5.16 6.93
CA SER A 95 1.38 5.98 6.45
C SER A 95 1.23 7.26 7.28
N GLU A 96 1.31 7.16 8.60
CA GLU A 96 1.25 8.33 9.49
C GLU A 96 2.42 9.28 9.22
N GLN A 97 3.63 8.74 9.06
CA GLN A 97 4.81 9.53 8.68
C GLN A 97 4.65 10.19 7.31
N TYR A 98 4.15 9.47 6.32
CA TYR A 98 3.85 10.00 4.99
C TYR A 98 2.86 11.18 5.06
N LEU A 99 1.75 11.01 5.77
CA LEU A 99 0.73 12.04 5.93
C LEU A 99 1.27 13.27 6.66
N SER A 100 2.15 13.09 7.65
CA SER A 100 2.80 14.21 8.34
C SER A 100 3.72 15.02 7.42
N LYS A 101 4.54 14.33 6.61
CA LYS A 101 5.46 14.95 5.63
C LYS A 101 4.69 15.68 4.54
N LEU A 102 3.63 15.05 4.02
CA LEU A 102 2.76 15.65 3.03
C LEU A 102 2.11 16.93 3.56
N ARG A 103 1.54 16.87 4.77
CA ARG A 103 0.95 18.05 5.44
C ARG A 103 1.94 19.19 5.60
N ARG A 104 3.16 18.91 6.08
CA ARG A 104 4.22 19.91 6.22
C ARG A 104 4.55 20.55 4.87
N ARG A 105 4.71 19.74 3.83
CA ARG A 105 5.03 20.22 2.47
C ARG A 105 3.94 21.12 1.91
N THR A 106 2.68 20.76 2.12
CA THR A 106 1.52 21.58 1.72
C THR A 106 1.50 22.92 2.47
N GLN A 107 1.79 22.92 3.77
CA GLN A 107 1.85 24.14 4.59
C GLN A 107 2.99 25.08 4.14
N GLU A 108 4.19 24.53 3.90
CA GLU A 108 5.34 25.29 3.37
C GLU A 108 4.99 25.95 2.03
N ARG A 109 4.38 25.21 1.11
CA ARG A 109 3.96 25.73 -0.19
C ARG A 109 2.91 26.84 -0.06
N ALA A 110 1.95 26.68 0.84
CA ALA A 110 0.93 27.70 1.11
C ALA A 110 1.52 29.00 1.68
N ALA A 111 2.51 28.89 2.58
CA ALA A 111 3.24 30.02 3.14
C ALA A 111 4.16 30.71 2.13
N GLN A 112 4.63 29.99 1.11
CA GLN A 112 5.49 30.52 0.06
C GLN A 112 4.70 31.20 -1.05
N GLY A 113 3.50 30.70 -1.38
CA GLY A 113 2.56 31.33 -2.32
C GLY A 113 1.95 32.65 -1.84
N THR A 114 2.08 32.98 -0.55
CA THR A 114 1.62 34.26 0.04
C THR A 114 2.68 35.37 0.00
N ARG A 115 3.93 35.08 -0.41
CA ARG A 115 4.95 36.11 -0.68
C ARG A 115 4.89 36.55 -2.14
N LEU A 116 4.00 37.49 -2.45
CA LEU A 116 4.07 38.24 -3.70
C LEU A 116 5.32 39.15 -3.68
N PRO A 117 6.20 39.13 -4.70
CA PRO A 117 7.16 40.20 -4.87
C PRO A 117 6.38 41.48 -5.19
N LYS A 118 6.47 42.47 -4.31
CA LYS A 118 6.01 43.82 -4.60
C LYS A 118 6.92 44.40 -5.70
N SER A 119 6.37 44.60 -6.89
CA SER A 119 6.91 45.54 -7.89
C SER A 119 6.35 46.92 -7.62
#